data_AF-A0A4Y5SLC3-F1
#
_entry.id   AF-A0A4Y5SLC3-F1
#
_cell.length_a   1.000
_cell.length_b   1.000
_cell.length_c   1.000
_cell.angle_alpha   90.00
_cell.angle_beta   90.00
_cell.angle_gamma   90.00
#
_symmetry.space_group_name_H-M   'P 1'
#
loop_
_entity.id
_entity.type
_entity.pdbx_description
1 polymer ?
#
loop_
_entity_poly.entity_id
_entity_poly.type
_entity_poly.pdbx_seq_one_letter_code
_entity_poly.pdbx_strand_id
1 'polypeptide(L)'
;MRKKHLAIALSRLEGFRNPKPELEQYRTPGNVAAELLWLAHSLGDIEGRVVGDLGAGTGVLSIGACLLGAAGVYAVEVDETALEIARENARSLGMEECIEFIHSEVSRFERKVDTVVMNPPFGSQNPHADRPFLLKAFEVSDVVYSIHLAKPEVRRFIEAFVGDAGFEITHRITLPFEIPAQFFFHRKRLERVLVDIYRLERT
;
A
#
# COMPACT_ATOMS: atom_id res chain seq x y z
N MET A 1 -3.86 -6.11 -19.00
CA MET A 1 -2.93 -7.08 -18.36
C MET A 1 -3.74 -8.16 -17.62
N ARG A 2 -3.19 -9.32 -17.20
CA ARG A 2 -3.89 -10.29 -16.31
C ARG A 2 -3.29 -10.25 -14.89
N LYS A 3 -4.08 -10.53 -13.84
CA LYS A 3 -3.63 -10.53 -12.42
C LYS A 3 -2.30 -11.26 -12.18
N LYS A 4 -2.15 -12.46 -12.75
CA LYS A 4 -0.90 -13.26 -12.60
C LYS A 4 0.32 -12.57 -13.20
N HIS A 5 0.17 -11.89 -14.35
CA HIS A 5 1.28 -11.16 -14.97
C HIS A 5 1.66 -9.93 -14.15
N LEU A 6 0.67 -9.23 -13.58
CA LEU A 6 0.90 -8.14 -12.65
C LEU A 6 1.71 -8.62 -11.44
N ALA A 7 1.29 -9.70 -10.79
CA ALA A 7 2.01 -10.27 -9.64
C ALA A 7 3.48 -10.60 -9.98
N ILE A 8 3.73 -11.19 -11.16
CA ILE A 8 5.09 -11.51 -11.62
C ILE A 8 5.92 -10.25 -11.85
N ALA A 9 5.36 -9.22 -12.50
CA ALA A 9 6.04 -7.95 -12.73
C ALA A 9 6.42 -7.28 -11.40
N LEU A 10 5.46 -7.17 -10.47
CA LEU A 10 5.67 -6.54 -9.16
C LEU A 10 6.67 -7.29 -8.28
N SER A 11 6.73 -8.63 -8.40
CA SER A 11 7.67 -9.43 -7.61
C SER A 11 9.14 -9.23 -8.00
N ARG A 12 9.41 -8.71 -9.21
CA ARG A 12 10.76 -8.47 -9.75
C ARG A 12 11.35 -7.12 -9.35
N LEU A 13 10.55 -6.22 -8.80
CA LEU A 13 11.00 -4.90 -8.37
C LEU A 13 12.05 -4.99 -7.27
N GLU A 14 13.01 -4.06 -7.21
CA GLU A 14 13.97 -4.01 -6.13
C GLU A 14 13.27 -3.73 -4.79
N GLY A 15 13.71 -4.40 -3.72
CA GLY A 15 13.25 -4.15 -2.35
C GLY A 15 14.13 -3.14 -1.62
N PHE A 16 13.87 -2.92 -0.34
CA PHE A 16 14.69 -2.05 0.49
C PHE A 16 16.14 -2.55 0.59
N ARG A 17 17.11 -1.67 0.32
CA ARG A 17 18.56 -1.96 0.46
C ARG A 17 19.00 -2.08 1.91
N ASN A 18 18.52 -1.18 2.76
CA ASN A 18 18.77 -1.16 4.20
C ASN A 18 17.47 -0.87 4.95
N PRO A 19 16.61 -1.89 5.13
CA PRO A 19 15.27 -1.70 5.69
C PRO A 19 15.36 -1.26 7.15
N LYS A 20 14.55 -0.27 7.52
CA LYS A 20 14.42 0.28 8.87
C LYS A 20 13.29 -0.43 9.63
N PRO A 21 13.58 -1.27 10.64
CA PRO A 21 12.57 -1.99 11.40
C PRO A 21 11.51 -1.07 12.02
N GLU A 22 11.93 0.08 12.56
CA GLU A 22 11.07 1.07 13.23
C GLU A 22 10.01 1.70 12.31
N LEU A 23 10.23 1.65 10.99
CA LEU A 23 9.28 2.06 9.97
C LEU A 23 8.51 0.89 9.35
N GLU A 24 8.73 -0.33 9.84
CA GLU A 24 8.15 -1.57 9.32
C GLU A 24 8.39 -1.74 7.80
N GLN A 25 9.60 -1.42 7.34
CA GLN A 25 9.96 -1.48 5.93
C GLN A 25 10.12 -2.91 5.42
N TYR A 26 9.05 -3.43 4.85
CA TYR A 26 9.04 -4.62 4.01
C TYR A 26 8.31 -4.33 2.71
N ARG A 27 8.81 -4.91 1.61
CA ARG A 27 8.17 -4.76 0.31
C ARG A 27 6.85 -5.53 0.28
N THR A 28 5.76 -4.90 -0.15
CA THR A 28 4.48 -5.59 -0.38
C THR A 28 4.70 -6.77 -1.34
N PRO A 29 4.41 -8.02 -0.94
CA PRO A 29 4.58 -9.19 -1.80
C PRO A 29 3.76 -9.04 -3.08
N GLY A 30 4.34 -9.40 -4.24
CA GLY A 30 3.69 -9.15 -5.53
C GLY A 30 2.33 -9.81 -5.69
N ASN A 31 2.09 -10.96 -5.04
CA ASN A 31 0.77 -11.59 -5.01
C ASN A 31 -0.25 -10.78 -4.20
N VAL A 32 0.16 -10.20 -3.07
CA VAL A 32 -0.72 -9.36 -2.22
C VAL A 32 -1.01 -8.03 -2.91
N ALA A 33 0.03 -7.39 -3.45
CA ALA A 33 -0.11 -6.16 -4.23
C ALA A 33 -1.02 -6.36 -5.44
N ALA A 34 -0.85 -7.46 -6.18
CA ALA A 34 -1.71 -7.77 -7.32
C ALA A 34 -3.15 -8.10 -6.91
N GLU A 35 -3.39 -8.68 -5.73
CA GLU A 35 -4.76 -8.91 -5.26
C GLU A 35 -5.49 -7.59 -4.97
N LEU A 36 -4.83 -6.68 -4.25
CA LEU A 36 -5.36 -5.35 -3.92
C LEU A 36 -5.64 -4.56 -5.21
N LEU A 37 -4.63 -4.42 -6.06
CA LEU A 37 -4.72 -3.61 -7.28
C LEU A 37 -5.70 -4.19 -8.29
N TRP A 38 -5.80 -5.52 -8.37
CA TRP A 38 -6.76 -6.15 -9.28
C TRP A 38 -8.20 -6.02 -8.79
N LEU A 39 -8.44 -6.11 -7.48
CA LEU A 39 -9.74 -5.78 -6.89
C LEU A 39 -10.12 -4.34 -7.25
N ALA A 40 -9.23 -3.38 -6.97
CA ALA A 40 -9.46 -1.97 -7.25
C ALA A 40 -9.74 -1.70 -8.74
N HIS A 41 -8.94 -2.26 -9.64
CA HIS A 41 -9.16 -2.14 -11.07
C HIS A 41 -10.47 -2.77 -11.52
N SER A 42 -10.85 -3.95 -11.00
CA SER A 42 -12.10 -4.62 -11.36
C SER A 42 -13.36 -3.86 -10.95
N LEU A 43 -13.24 -2.96 -9.96
CA LEU A 43 -14.33 -2.11 -9.47
C LEU A 43 -14.33 -0.71 -10.12
N GLY A 44 -13.38 -0.42 -11.02
CA GLY A 44 -13.28 0.89 -11.70
C GLY A 44 -12.56 1.97 -10.90
N ASP A 45 -11.81 1.58 -9.87
CA ASP A 45 -11.14 2.46 -8.92
C ASP A 45 -9.65 2.71 -9.28
N ILE A 46 -9.18 2.26 -10.45
CA ILE A 46 -7.78 2.45 -10.91
C ILE A 46 -7.71 3.07 -12.31
N GLU A 47 -8.30 2.42 -13.33
CA GLU A 47 -8.14 2.87 -14.72
C GLU A 47 -8.71 4.27 -14.91
N GLY A 48 -7.89 5.20 -15.41
CA GLY A 48 -8.25 6.62 -15.58
C GLY A 48 -8.38 7.41 -14.28
N ARG A 49 -8.02 6.84 -13.12
CA ARG A 49 -8.11 7.49 -11.80
C ARG A 49 -6.78 8.09 -11.38
N VAL A 50 -6.85 9.18 -10.61
CA VAL A 50 -5.71 9.71 -9.85
C VAL A 50 -5.62 8.94 -8.53
N VAL A 51 -4.50 8.26 -8.32
CA VAL A 51 -4.29 7.36 -7.17
C VAL A 51 -3.31 7.97 -6.17
N GLY A 52 -3.59 7.89 -4.87
CA GLY A 52 -2.62 8.16 -3.80
C GLY A 52 -2.06 6.86 -3.23
N ASP A 53 -0.74 6.68 -3.24
CA ASP A 53 -0.04 5.59 -2.56
C ASP A 53 0.59 6.12 -1.26
N LEU A 54 -0.04 5.83 -0.12
CA LEU A 54 0.40 6.34 1.18
C LEU A 54 1.34 5.35 1.85
N GLY A 55 2.61 5.74 2.02
CA GLY A 55 3.67 4.83 2.44
C GLY A 55 4.17 4.00 1.27
N ALA A 56 4.48 4.68 0.17
CA ALA A 56 4.76 4.03 -1.12
C ALA A 56 5.97 3.09 -1.06
N GLY A 57 6.90 3.29 -0.12
CA GLY A 57 8.09 2.47 0.05
C GLY A 57 8.89 2.39 -1.26
N THR A 58 9.09 1.18 -1.77
CA THR A 58 9.80 0.94 -3.03
C THR A 58 8.90 1.03 -4.28
N GLY A 59 7.69 1.57 -4.15
CA GLY A 59 6.79 1.90 -5.26
C GLY A 59 5.95 0.74 -5.82
N VAL A 60 5.83 -0.39 -5.10
CA VAL A 60 5.14 -1.58 -5.63
C VAL A 60 3.69 -1.30 -5.99
N LEU A 61 2.94 -0.63 -5.12
CA LEU A 61 1.53 -0.31 -5.37
C LEU A 61 1.41 0.80 -6.42
N SER A 62 2.23 1.86 -6.30
CA SER A 62 2.31 2.94 -7.28
C SER A 62 2.52 2.45 -8.72
N ILE A 63 3.57 1.65 -8.94
CA ILE A 63 3.90 1.10 -10.27
C ILE A 63 2.78 0.18 -10.75
N GLY A 64 2.23 -0.65 -9.85
CA GLY A 64 1.14 -1.55 -10.21
C GLY A 64 -0.14 -0.81 -10.63
N ALA A 65 -0.46 0.32 -10.00
CA ALA A 65 -1.57 1.19 -10.40
C ALA A 65 -1.33 1.79 -11.80
N CYS A 66 -0.13 2.29 -12.08
CA CYS A 66 0.24 2.78 -13.42
C CYS A 66 0.16 1.67 -14.49
N LEU A 67 0.63 0.46 -14.20
CA LEU A 67 0.53 -0.69 -15.11
C LEU A 67 -0.92 -1.12 -15.42
N LEU A 68 -1.87 -0.72 -14.56
CA LEU A 68 -3.31 -0.93 -14.72
C LEU A 68 -4.04 0.28 -15.29
N GLY A 69 -3.32 1.32 -15.71
CA GLY A 69 -3.88 2.47 -16.42
C GLY A 69 -4.37 3.60 -15.52
N ALA A 70 -3.83 3.76 -14.31
CA ALA A 70 -4.04 4.98 -13.53
C ALA A 70 -3.67 6.23 -14.37
N ALA A 71 -4.44 7.31 -14.22
CA ALA A 71 -4.15 8.58 -14.91
C ALA A 71 -2.90 9.26 -14.35
N GLY A 72 -2.61 9.02 -13.07
CA GLY A 72 -1.41 9.46 -12.38
C GLY A 72 -1.42 8.95 -10.94
N VAL A 73 -0.24 8.88 -10.33
CA VAL A 73 -0.07 8.42 -8.95
C VAL A 73 0.73 9.43 -8.14
N TYR A 74 0.24 9.77 -6.94
CA TYR A 74 1.04 10.45 -5.92
C TYR A 74 1.63 9.40 -4.98
N ALA A 75 2.95 9.20 -5.04
CA ALA A 75 3.67 8.26 -4.18
C ALA A 75 4.26 9.00 -2.98
N VAL A 76 3.64 8.86 -1.80
CA VAL A 76 4.06 9.56 -0.57
C VAL A 76 4.89 8.63 0.31
N GLU A 77 6.11 9.04 0.64
CA GLU A 77 7.03 8.26 1.47
C GLU A 77 7.86 9.19 2.37
N VAL A 78 8.12 8.77 3.62
CA VAL A 78 8.91 9.54 4.59
C VAL A 78 10.40 9.22 4.50
N ASP A 79 10.78 8.09 3.90
CA ASP A 79 12.16 7.69 3.68
C ASP A 79 12.63 7.97 2.24
N GLU A 80 13.43 9.02 2.06
CA GLU A 80 14.02 9.38 0.75
C GLU A 80 14.75 8.19 0.09
N THR A 81 15.45 7.34 0.86
CA THR A 81 16.17 6.19 0.28
C THR A 81 15.20 5.14 -0.30
N ALA A 82 14.02 4.97 0.30
CA ALA A 82 12.99 4.10 -0.26
C ALA A 82 12.39 4.71 -1.53
N LEU A 83 12.16 6.03 -1.51
CA LEU A 83 11.63 6.79 -2.64
C LEU A 83 12.59 6.79 -3.85
N GLU A 84 13.90 6.86 -3.63
CA GLU A 84 14.92 6.67 -4.67
C GLU A 84 14.80 5.29 -5.35
N ILE A 85 14.66 4.22 -4.56
CA ILE A 85 14.44 2.87 -5.10
C ILE A 85 13.12 2.80 -5.87
N ALA A 86 12.07 3.49 -5.40
CA ALA A 86 10.79 3.58 -6.10
C ALA A 86 10.93 4.24 -7.48
N ARG A 87 11.72 5.32 -7.59
CA ARG A 87 12.03 5.98 -8.88
C ARG A 87 12.78 5.05 -9.82
N GLU A 88 13.80 4.35 -9.34
CA GLU A 88 14.57 3.37 -10.13
C GLU A 88 13.68 2.22 -10.63
N ASN A 89 12.83 1.68 -9.75
CA ASN A 89 11.85 0.66 -10.08
C ASN A 89 10.87 1.14 -11.16
N ALA A 90 10.32 2.36 -11.02
CA ALA A 90 9.40 2.93 -11.98
C ALA A 90 10.06 3.14 -13.34
N ARG A 91 11.29 3.67 -13.37
CA ARG A 91 12.07 3.85 -14.59
C ARG A 91 12.33 2.52 -15.30
N SER A 92 12.63 1.46 -14.56
CA SER A 92 12.89 0.12 -15.12
C SER A 92 11.70 -0.47 -15.90
N LEU A 93 10.49 0.01 -15.63
CA LEU A 93 9.25 -0.38 -16.30
C LEU A 93 8.64 0.73 -17.15
N GLY A 94 9.32 1.87 -17.32
CA GLY A 94 8.84 3.02 -18.09
C GLY A 94 7.64 3.75 -17.46
N MET A 95 7.44 3.62 -16.16
CA MET A 95 6.30 4.19 -15.42
C MET A 95 6.65 5.47 -14.63
N GLU A 96 7.88 5.96 -14.71
CA GLU A 96 8.34 7.14 -13.96
C GLU A 96 7.46 8.38 -14.20
N GLU A 97 7.07 8.65 -15.46
CA GLU A 97 6.23 9.79 -15.84
C GLU A 97 4.78 9.70 -15.31
N CYS A 98 4.33 8.52 -14.90
CA CYS A 98 3.00 8.32 -14.32
C CYS A 98 2.97 8.61 -12.81
N ILE A 99 4.13 8.78 -12.17
CA ILE A 99 4.25 8.84 -10.71
C ILE A 99 4.91 10.15 -10.28
N GLU A 100 4.20 10.93 -9.47
CA GLU A 100 4.77 12.04 -8.71
C GLU A 100 5.26 11.55 -7.35
N PHE A 101 6.58 11.57 -7.16
CA PHE A 101 7.24 11.09 -5.95
C PHE A 101 7.37 12.21 -4.91
N ILE A 102 6.70 12.05 -3.77
CA ILE A 102 6.61 13.05 -2.70
C ILE A 102 7.32 12.53 -1.45
N HIS A 103 8.48 13.11 -1.14
CA HIS A 103 9.14 12.89 0.14
C HIS A 103 8.47 13.74 1.23
N SER A 104 7.63 13.11 2.05
CA SER A 104 6.90 13.78 3.12
C SER A 104 6.33 12.80 4.14
N GLU A 105 6.05 13.29 5.34
CA GLU A 105 5.18 12.56 6.28
C GLU A 105 3.77 12.46 5.70
N VAL A 106 3.11 11.31 5.89
CA VAL A 106 1.75 11.07 5.37
C VAL A 106 0.75 12.14 5.84
N SER A 107 0.88 12.64 7.07
CA SER A 107 -0.01 13.66 7.63
C SER A 107 0.03 15.00 6.88
N ARG A 108 1.12 15.29 6.16
CA ARG A 108 1.33 16.54 5.41
C ARG A 108 0.89 16.45 3.95
N PHE A 109 0.39 15.30 3.51
CA PHE A 109 -0.17 15.17 2.17
C PHE A 109 -1.53 15.89 2.10
N GLU A 110 -1.74 16.73 1.10
CA GLU A 110 -2.94 17.60 1.01
C GLU A 110 -3.68 17.49 -0.33
N ARG A 111 -3.22 16.63 -1.26
CA ARG A 111 -3.88 16.46 -2.56
C ARG A 111 -5.09 15.55 -2.42
N LYS A 112 -6.23 15.98 -2.96
CA LYS A 112 -7.39 15.10 -3.18
C LYS A 112 -7.09 14.14 -4.31
N VAL A 113 -7.48 12.88 -4.15
CA VAL A 113 -7.29 11.80 -5.12
C VAL A 113 -8.58 10.99 -5.24
N ASP A 114 -8.78 10.34 -6.39
CA ASP A 114 -9.97 9.52 -6.61
C ASP A 114 -9.93 8.27 -5.72
N THR A 115 -8.76 7.63 -5.62
CA THR A 115 -8.57 6.38 -4.89
C THR A 115 -7.28 6.42 -4.08
N VAL A 116 -7.31 5.94 -2.84
CA VAL A 116 -6.09 5.64 -2.08
C VAL A 116 -5.80 4.14 -2.11
N VAL A 117 -4.54 3.77 -2.30
CA VAL A 117 -4.01 2.43 -2.04
C VAL A 117 -2.89 2.55 -0.99
N MET A 118 -2.79 1.60 -0.07
CA MET A 118 -1.70 1.61 0.90
C MET A 118 -1.42 0.24 1.51
N ASN A 119 -0.17 0.06 1.91
CA ASN A 119 0.25 -1.00 2.83
C ASN A 119 0.92 -0.32 4.04
N PRO A 120 0.13 0.26 4.95
CA PRO A 120 0.66 1.04 6.07
C PRO A 120 1.44 0.14 7.04
N PRO A 121 2.30 0.71 7.90
CA PRO A 121 2.90 -0.03 9.00
C PRO A 121 1.80 -0.64 9.88
N PHE A 122 1.94 -1.91 10.28
CA PHE A 122 0.94 -2.62 11.07
C PHE A 122 0.93 -2.21 12.55
N GLY A 123 1.88 -1.38 12.98
CA GLY A 123 2.01 -0.91 14.35
C GLY A 123 2.53 -1.98 15.32
N SER A 124 3.27 -2.96 14.79
CA SER A 124 3.94 -3.99 15.58
C SER A 124 5.16 -3.45 16.31
N GLN A 125 5.85 -2.45 15.73
CA GLN A 125 6.97 -1.76 16.37
C GLN A 125 6.52 -0.51 17.12
N ASN A 126 5.59 0.24 16.52
CA ASN A 126 5.07 1.48 17.06
C ASN A 126 3.54 1.38 17.16
N PRO A 127 2.95 1.25 18.36
CA PRO A 127 1.52 1.17 18.52
C PRO A 127 0.83 2.35 17.82
N HIS A 128 -0.19 2.05 17.01
CA HIS A 128 -1.01 3.04 16.29
C HIS A 128 -0.33 3.74 15.10
N ALA A 129 0.78 3.20 14.59
CA ALA A 129 1.45 3.74 13.40
C ALA A 129 0.57 3.74 12.13
N ASP A 130 -0.49 2.92 12.09
CA ASP A 130 -1.47 2.85 11.01
C ASP A 130 -2.50 4.01 11.04
N ARG A 131 -2.73 4.63 12.20
CA ARG A 131 -3.79 5.65 12.35
C ARG A 131 -3.57 6.90 11.50
N PRO A 132 -2.36 7.50 11.44
CA PRO A 132 -2.13 8.67 10.58
C PRO A 132 -2.41 8.38 9.10
N PHE A 133 -2.15 7.15 8.65
CA PHE A 133 -2.43 6.73 7.29
C PHE A 133 -3.93 6.61 7.02
N LEU A 134 -4.69 5.95 7.91
CA LEU A 134 -6.14 5.86 7.78
C LEU A 134 -6.82 7.23 7.83
N LEU A 135 -6.43 8.09 8.79
CA LEU A 135 -6.94 9.46 8.88
C LEU A 135 -6.68 10.23 7.59
N LYS A 136 -5.46 10.17 7.07
CA LYS A 136 -5.11 10.87 5.83
C LYS A 136 -5.87 10.29 4.63
N ALA A 137 -5.97 8.97 4.53
CA ALA A 137 -6.67 8.31 3.43
C ALA A 137 -8.14 8.75 3.37
N PHE A 138 -8.83 8.78 4.52
CA PHE A 138 -10.21 9.26 4.64
C PHE A 138 -10.35 10.77 4.45
N GLU A 139 -9.30 11.54 4.73
CA GLU A 139 -9.27 12.96 4.44
C GLU A 139 -9.19 13.22 2.94
N VAL A 140 -8.39 12.46 2.19
CA VAL A 140 -8.05 12.80 0.79
C VAL A 140 -8.84 12.07 -0.29
N SER A 141 -9.55 11.00 0.05
CA SER A 141 -10.31 10.19 -0.91
C SER A 141 -11.59 9.62 -0.29
N ASP A 142 -12.55 9.28 -1.15
CA ASP A 142 -13.79 8.60 -0.79
C ASP A 142 -13.71 7.08 -0.99
N VAL A 143 -12.64 6.58 -1.63
CA VAL A 143 -12.39 5.15 -1.87
C VAL A 143 -10.98 4.78 -1.42
N VAL A 144 -10.86 3.90 -0.44
CA VAL A 144 -9.58 3.52 0.16
C VAL A 144 -9.37 2.01 0.14
N TYR A 145 -8.21 1.58 -0.35
CA TYR A 145 -7.73 0.21 -0.28
C TYR A 145 -6.54 0.12 0.69
N SER A 146 -6.67 -0.70 1.73
CA SER A 146 -5.64 -0.82 2.76
C SER A 146 -5.41 -2.27 3.19
N ILE A 147 -4.18 -2.56 3.61
CA ILE A 147 -3.76 -3.87 4.10
C ILE A 147 -3.54 -3.79 5.60
N HIS A 148 -4.16 -4.70 6.36
CA HIS A 148 -3.95 -4.80 7.81
C HIS A 148 -3.82 -6.27 8.25
N LEU A 149 -3.21 -6.51 9.41
CA LEU A 149 -3.11 -7.88 9.97
C LEU A 149 -4.50 -8.49 10.18
N ALA A 150 -4.68 -9.74 9.76
CA ALA A 150 -5.94 -10.48 9.93
C ALA A 150 -6.06 -11.07 11.34
N LYS A 151 -6.07 -10.20 12.35
CA LYS A 151 -6.27 -10.56 13.77
C LYS A 151 -7.63 -10.04 14.26
N PRO A 152 -8.33 -10.77 15.15
CA PRO A 152 -9.64 -10.34 15.66
C PRO A 152 -9.65 -8.93 16.27
N GLU A 153 -8.60 -8.57 17.00
CA GLU A 153 -8.43 -7.24 17.61
C GLU A 153 -8.22 -6.13 16.58
N VAL A 154 -7.48 -6.41 15.49
CA VAL A 154 -7.26 -5.47 14.39
C VAL A 154 -8.54 -5.29 13.60
N ARG A 155 -9.28 -6.36 13.31
CA ARG A 155 -10.59 -6.30 12.64
C ARG A 155 -11.59 -5.41 13.40
N ARG A 156 -11.73 -5.61 14.71
CA ARG A 156 -12.60 -4.78 15.55
C ARG A 156 -12.17 -3.31 15.55
N PHE A 157 -10.87 -3.05 15.59
CA PHE A 157 -10.35 -1.69 15.51
C PHE A 157 -10.69 -1.05 14.16
N ILE A 158 -10.43 -1.73 13.04
CA ILE A 158 -10.74 -1.22 11.69
C ILE A 158 -12.24 -1.00 11.52
N GLU A 159 -13.09 -1.94 11.93
CA GLU A 159 -14.55 -1.81 11.86
C GLU A 159 -15.05 -0.58 12.63
N ALA A 160 -14.56 -0.35 13.85
CA ALA A 160 -14.93 0.82 14.65
C ALA A 160 -14.40 2.12 14.02
N PHE A 161 -13.12 2.14 13.64
CA PHE A 161 -12.45 3.33 13.10
C PHE A 161 -13.06 3.79 11.77
N VAL A 162 -13.42 2.84 10.90
CA VAL A 162 -14.09 3.08 9.62
C VAL A 162 -15.48 3.67 9.85
N GLY A 163 -16.27 3.08 10.76
CA GLY A 163 -17.60 3.58 11.09
C GLY A 163 -17.60 4.99 11.69
N ASP A 164 -16.69 5.25 12.63
CA ASP A 164 -16.55 6.58 13.25
C ASP A 164 -16.14 7.67 12.25
N ALA A 165 -15.48 7.30 11.16
CA ALA A 165 -15.03 8.20 10.10
C ALA A 165 -16.07 8.43 8.98
N GLY A 166 -17.25 7.80 9.04
CA GLY A 166 -18.26 7.89 7.98
C GLY A 166 -17.89 7.09 6.73
N PHE A 167 -17.22 5.95 6.90
CA PHE A 167 -16.92 4.99 5.85
C PHE A 167 -17.56 3.65 6.17
N GLU A 168 -17.68 2.79 5.16
CA GLU A 168 -18.08 1.39 5.29
C GLU A 168 -17.06 0.44 4.65
N ILE A 169 -16.99 -0.79 5.17
CA ILE A 169 -16.17 -1.86 4.60
C ILE A 169 -17.03 -2.59 3.55
N THR A 170 -16.79 -2.33 2.27
CA THR A 170 -17.55 -3.00 1.20
C THR A 170 -16.93 -4.33 0.79
N HIS A 171 -15.61 -4.48 0.92
CA HIS A 171 -14.90 -5.72 0.60
C HIS A 171 -13.81 -6.01 1.63
N ARG A 172 -13.62 -7.30 1.94
CA ARG A 172 -12.50 -7.81 2.74
C ARG A 172 -12.01 -9.14 2.18
N ILE A 173 -10.73 -9.21 1.80
CA ILE A 173 -10.09 -10.43 1.29
C ILE A 173 -8.95 -10.83 2.24
N THR A 174 -8.99 -12.05 2.79
CA THR A 174 -7.92 -12.59 3.64
C THR A 174 -6.96 -13.46 2.83
N LEU A 175 -5.65 -13.21 2.98
CA LEU A 175 -4.62 -13.97 2.26
C LEU A 175 -3.29 -14.01 3.03
N PRO A 176 -2.41 -15.00 2.76
CA PRO A 176 -1.09 -15.04 3.36
C PRO A 176 -0.18 -13.93 2.81
N PHE A 177 0.53 -13.29 3.75
CA PHE A 177 1.58 -12.31 3.50
C PHE A 177 2.91 -12.91 3.94
N GLU A 178 3.84 -13.00 3.00
CA GLU A 178 5.17 -13.56 3.24
C GLU A 178 6.18 -12.42 3.41
N ILE A 179 6.68 -12.26 4.62
CA ILE A 179 7.72 -11.29 4.98
C ILE A 179 9.06 -12.01 4.85
N PRO A 180 9.93 -11.64 3.89
CA PRO A 180 11.26 -12.22 3.80
C PRO A 180 12.07 -11.85 5.06
N ALA A 181 13.02 -12.69 5.46
CA ALA A 181 13.95 -12.32 6.51
C ALA A 181 14.87 -11.18 6.04
N GLN A 182 14.48 -9.93 6.29
CA GLN A 182 15.25 -8.75 5.88
C GLN A 182 16.00 -8.07 7.05
N PHE A 183 15.63 -8.39 8.29
CA PHE A 183 16.28 -7.87 9.50
C PHE A 183 17.24 -8.85 10.17
N PHE A 184 18.28 -8.30 10.82
CA PHE A 184 19.37 -9.04 11.49
C PHE A 184 18.93 -9.94 12.66
N PHE A 185 17.74 -9.71 13.21
CA PHE A 185 17.19 -10.46 14.35
C PHE A 185 16.25 -11.61 13.94
N HIS A 186 15.99 -11.82 12.65
CA HIS A 186 15.15 -12.93 12.21
C HIS A 186 15.85 -14.28 12.42
N ARG A 187 15.24 -15.16 13.23
CA ARG A 187 15.66 -16.57 13.36
C ARG A 187 15.15 -17.46 12.22
N LYS A 188 14.08 -17.07 11.52
CA LYS A 188 13.46 -17.81 10.41
C LYS A 188 13.68 -17.06 9.10
N ARG A 189 13.95 -17.80 8.02
CA ARG A 189 14.24 -17.27 6.67
C ARG A 189 13.06 -16.53 6.02
N LEU A 190 11.83 -16.80 6.48
CA LEU A 190 10.58 -16.23 5.97
C LEU A 190 9.51 -16.33 7.07
N GLU A 191 8.85 -15.21 7.37
CA GLU A 191 7.71 -15.17 8.28
C GLU A 191 6.42 -15.07 7.47
N ARG A 192 5.42 -15.87 7.83
CA ARG A 192 4.12 -15.89 7.14
C ARG A 192 3.04 -15.45 8.11
N VAL A 193 2.41 -14.32 7.81
CA VAL A 193 1.26 -13.78 8.55
C VAL A 193 0.04 -13.79 7.65
N LEU A 194 -1.16 -13.69 8.23
CA LEU A 194 -2.38 -13.44 7.46
C LEU A 194 -2.68 -11.95 7.49
N VAL A 195 -3.06 -11.40 6.34
CA VAL A 195 -3.54 -10.02 6.21
C VAL A 195 -4.92 -10.00 5.60
N ASP A 196 -5.64 -8.93 5.91
CA ASP A 196 -6.89 -8.54 5.25
C ASP A 196 -6.61 -7.35 4.33
N ILE A 197 -7.00 -7.47 3.07
CA ILE A 197 -7.14 -6.34 2.15
C ILE A 197 -8.57 -5.83 2.30
N TYR A 198 -8.71 -4.55 2.62
CA TYR A 198 -10.00 -3.86 2.74
C TYR A 198 -10.23 -2.97 1.52
N ARG A 199 -11.49 -2.88 1.08
CA ARG A 199 -12.02 -1.72 0.35
C ARG A 199 -12.96 -0.97 1.29
N LEU A 200 -12.69 0.31 1.45
CA LEU A 200 -13.44 1.24 2.30
C LEU A 200 -14.04 2.32 1.40
N GLU A 201 -15.31 2.64 1.60
CA GLU A 201 -16.03 3.64 0.80
C GLU A 201 -16.80 4.60 1.70
N ARG A 202 -16.79 5.89 1.38
CA ARG A 202 -17.51 6.91 2.17
C ARG A 202 -19.03 6.70 2.05
N THR A 203 -19.73 6.75 3.19
CA THR A 203 -21.19 6.66 3.29
C THR A 203 -21.90 7.98 2.97
#